data_AF-A0A1F7X2Q3-F1
#
_entry.id   AF-A0A1F7X2Q3-F1
#
_cell.length_a   1.000
_cell.length_b   1.000
_cell.length_c   1.000
_cell.angle_alpha   90.00
_cell.angle_beta   90.00
_cell.angle_gamma   90.00
#
_symmetry.space_group_name_H-M   'P 1'
#
loop_
_entity.id
_entity.type
_entity.pdbx_description
1 polymer ?
#
loop_
_entity_poly.entity_id
_entity_poly.type
_entity_poly.pdbx_seq_one_letter_code
_entity_poly.pdbx_strand_id
1 'polypeptide(L)' 'MKTEKEIRGKIDELKDNYHHVLYEGGCADIWTNAPRALLQVEAEQRLWALYWVLGENFSHRYPKPMNQ' A
#
# COMPACT_ATOMS: atom_id res chain seq x y z
N MET A 1 13.36 4.42 19.89
CA MET A 1 12.16 3.75 19.35
C MET A 1 11.24 4.84 18.83
N LYS A 2 10.76 4.76 17.58
CA LYS A 2 9.65 5.64 17.16
C LYS A 2 8.41 5.28 17.99
N THR A 3 7.66 6.27 18.40
CA THR A 3 6.38 6.09 19.11
C THR A 3 5.33 5.55 18.14
N GLU A 4 4.32 4.85 18.66
CA GLU A 4 3.17 4.37 17.86
C GLU A 4 2.55 5.50 17.03
N LYS A 5 2.44 6.71 17.60
CA LYS A 5 1.93 7.90 16.92
C LYS A 5 2.73 8.26 15.66
N GLU A 6 4.05 8.18 15.72
CA GLU A 6 4.92 8.45 14.57
C GLU A 6 4.80 7.38 13.49
N ILE A 7 4.62 6.12 13.89
CA ILE A 7 4.40 5.00 12.95
C ILE A 7 3.08 5.19 12.21
N ARG A 8 2.00 5.52 12.93
CA ARG A 8 0.69 5.80 12.32
C ARG A 8 0.74 7.00 11.37
N GLY A 9 1.39 8.10 11.78
CA GLY A 9 1.60 9.24 10.89
C GLY A 9 2.36 8.88 9.61
N LYS A 10 3.34 7.96 9.69
CA LYS A 10 4.06 7.49 8.50
C LYS A 10 3.22 6.58 7.61
N ILE A 11 2.33 5.77 8.19
CA ILE A 11 1.37 4.97 7.42
C ILE A 11 0.46 5.89 6.61
N ASP A 12 -0.07 6.95 7.21
CA ASP A 12 -0.96 7.90 6.52
C ASP A 12 -0.22 8.63 5.40
N GLU A 13 1.00 9.12 5.67
CA GLU A 13 1.85 9.76 4.65
C GLU A 13 2.13 8.83 3.46
N LEU A 14 2.41 7.54 3.71
CA LEU A 14 2.64 6.58 2.63
C LEU A 14 1.36 6.30 1.82
N LYS A 15 0.20 6.20 2.48
CA LYS A 15 -1.07 5.99 1.78
C LYS A 15 -1.41 7.16 0.87
N ASP A 16 -1.17 8.38 1.30
CA ASP A 16 -1.39 9.58 0.48
C ASP A 16 -0.40 9.63 -0.69
N ASN A 17 0.89 9.43 -0.43
CA ASN A 17 1.93 9.48 -1.46
C ASN A 17 1.73 8.42 -2.56
N TYR A 18 1.27 7.22 -2.17
CA TYR A 18 1.03 6.11 -3.09
C TYR A 18 -0.47 5.93 -3.42
N HIS A 19 -1.31 6.94 -3.15
CA HIS A 19 -2.76 6.85 -3.36
C HIS A 19 -3.10 6.39 -4.79
N HIS A 20 -2.40 7.00 -5.75
CA HIS A 20 -2.53 6.75 -7.17
C HIS A 20 -2.20 5.31 -7.61
N VAL A 21 -1.49 4.50 -6.81
CA VAL A 21 -1.23 3.08 -7.11
C VAL A 21 -1.90 2.11 -6.14
N LEU A 22 -2.24 2.56 -4.93
CA LEU A 22 -2.88 1.74 -3.90
C LEU A 22 -4.41 1.74 -3.99
N TYR A 23 -5.01 2.82 -4.49
CA TYR A 23 -6.46 3.02 -4.46
C TYR A 23 -7.06 3.39 -5.81
N GLU A 24 -6.27 4.00 -6.68
CA GLU A 24 -6.67 4.32 -8.04
C GLU A 24 -6.20 3.24 -9.00
N GLY A 25 -6.98 2.98 -10.06
CA GLY A 25 -6.66 2.00 -11.09
C GLY A 25 -6.73 0.54 -10.60
N GLY A 26 -7.06 -0.37 -11.52
CA GLY A 26 -7.00 -1.80 -11.22
C GLY A 26 -5.58 -2.25 -10.89
N CYS A 27 -5.44 -3.49 -10.41
CA CYS A 27 -4.15 -4.10 -10.15
C CYS A 27 -3.25 -3.96 -11.39
N ALA A 28 -2.13 -3.25 -11.23
CA ALA A 28 -1.16 -3.12 -12.30
C ALA A 28 -0.31 -4.39 -12.31
N ASP A 29 -0.41 -5.18 -13.38
CA ASP A 29 0.52 -6.28 -13.60
C ASP A 29 1.75 -5.81 -14.40
N ILE A 30 2.79 -6.63 -14.38
CA ILE A 30 4.06 -6.33 -15.07
C ILE A 30 3.91 -6.26 -16.60
N TRP A 31 2.88 -6.89 -17.16
CA TRP A 31 2.64 -6.95 -18.60
C TRP A 31 1.87 -5.73 -19.11
N THR A 32 1.04 -5.15 -18.25
CA THR A 32 0.14 -4.03 -18.55
C THR A 32 0.79 -2.71 -18.16
N ASN A 33 1.46 -2.64 -17.00
CA ASN A 33 2.15 -1.43 -16.55
C ASN A 33 3.23 -1.75 -15.49
N ALA A 34 4.38 -2.26 -15.94
CA ALA A 34 5.49 -2.64 -15.05
C ALA A 34 5.95 -1.54 -14.08
N PRO A 35 6.12 -0.26 -14.48
CA PRO A 35 6.51 0.79 -13.53
C PRO A 35 5.51 0.96 -12.40
N ARG A 36 4.21 0.94 -12.72
CA ARG A 36 3.13 1.07 -11.73
C ARG A 36 3.07 -0.13 -10.80
N ALA A 37 3.22 -1.34 -11.34
CA ALA A 37 3.27 -2.57 -10.56
C ALA A 37 4.41 -2.54 -9.52
N LEU A 38 5.60 -2.08 -9.93
CA LEU A 38 6.76 -1.95 -9.04
C LEU A 38 6.52 -0.92 -7.93
N LEU A 39 5.94 0.23 -8.25
CA LEU A 39 5.58 1.26 -7.26
C LEU A 39 4.56 0.75 -6.24
N GLN A 40 3.57 -0.02 -6.70
CA GLN A 40 2.57 -0.62 -5.83
C GLN A 40 3.19 -1.63 -4.86
N VAL A 41 4.04 -2.54 -5.35
CA VAL A 41 4.75 -3.52 -4.52
C VAL A 41 5.64 -2.83 -3.48
N GLU A 42 6.36 -1.78 -3.87
CA GLU A 42 7.19 -1.02 -2.95
C GLU A 42 6.37 -0.36 -1.83
N ALA A 43 5.22 0.24 -2.18
CA ALA A 43 4.31 0.84 -1.22
C ALA A 43 3.75 -0.19 -0.24
N GLU A 44 3.30 -1.34 -0.75
CA GLU A 44 2.77 -2.44 0.05
C GLU A 44 3.82 -3.00 1.02
N GLN A 45 5.08 -3.20 0.58
CA GLN A 45 6.16 -3.68 1.44
C GLN A 45 6.45 -2.71 2.61
N ARG A 46 6.49 -1.40 2.32
CA ARG A 46 6.72 -0.38 3.35
C ARG A 46 5.57 -0.33 4.37
N LEU A 47 4.33 -0.40 3.90
CA LEU A 47 3.16 -0.44 4.78
C LEU A 47 3.16 -1.71 5.62
N TRP A 48 3.42 -2.87 5.02
CA TRP A 48 3.46 -4.16 5.72
C TRP A 48 4.45 -4.15 6.89
N ALA A 49 5.64 -3.61 6.68
CA ALA A 49 6.64 -3.47 7.73
C ALA A 49 6.15 -2.60 8.90
N LEU A 50 5.47 -1.48 8.63
CA LEU A 50 4.94 -0.59 9.68
C LEU A 50 3.79 -1.25 10.45
N TYR A 51 2.87 -1.92 9.76
CA TYR A 51 1.78 -2.67 10.38
C TYR A 51 2.32 -3.82 11.25
N TRP A 52 3.36 -4.54 10.77
CA TRP A 52 4.01 -5.59 11.56
C TRP A 52 4.62 -5.07 12.86
N VAL A 53 5.28 -3.90 12.83
CA VAL A 53 5.82 -3.26 14.06
C VAL A 53 4.72 -2.91 15.06
N LEU A 54 3.50 -2.61 14.58
CA LEU A 54 2.34 -2.36 15.44
C LEU A 54 1.65 -3.65 15.92
N GLY A 55 2.07 -4.83 15.46
CA GLY A 55 1.38 -6.09 15.72
C GLY A 55 0.03 -6.20 14.98
N GLU A 56 -0.16 -5.41 13.94
CA GLU A 56 -1.38 -5.34 13.13
C GLU A 56 -1.19 -6.05 11.79
N ASN A 57 -2.28 -6.60 11.23
CA ASN A 57 -2.25 -7.16 9.87
C ASN A 57 -2.48 -6.05 8.85
N PHE A 58 -1.57 -5.92 7.89
CA PHE A 58 -1.84 -5.12 6.70
C PHE A 58 -2.86 -5.85 5.82
N SER A 59 -4.09 -5.33 5.75
CA SER A 59 -5.08 -5.78 4.76
C SER A 59 -5.12 -4.79 3.61
N HIS A 60 -4.47 -5.11 2.49
CA HIS A 60 -4.77 -4.44 1.24
C HIS A 60 -6.04 -5.07 0.67
N ARG A 61 -7.20 -4.47 0.97
CA ARG A 61 -8.40 -4.78 0.18
C ARG A 61 -8.22 -4.06 -1.14
N TYR A 62 -7.78 -4.81 -2.15
CA TYR A 62 -8.19 -4.50 -3.50
C TYR A 62 -9.72 -4.30 -3.45
N PRO A 63 -10.29 -3.19 -3.94
CA PRO A 63 -11.69 -3.27 -4.33
C PRO A 63 -11.76 -4.48 -5.25
N LYS A 64 -12.60 -5.46 -4.89
CA LYS A 64 -12.85 -6.63 -5.74
C LYS A 64 -13.03 -6.08 -7.16
N PRO A 65 -12.44 -6.69 -8.20
CA PRO A 65 -12.84 -6.35 -9.56
C PRO A 65 -14.36 -6.37 -9.56
N MET A 66 -14.99 -5.23 -9.85
CA MET A 66 -16.41 -5.24 -10.17
C MET A 66 -16.46 -6.10 -11.43
N ASN A 67 -16.87 -7.36 -11.27
CA ASN A 67 -17.14 -8.23 -12.39
C ASN A 67 -18.09 -7.47 -13.33
N GLN A 68 -17.62 -7.18 -14.53
CA GLN A 68 -18.27 -7.51 -15.80
C GLN A 68 -17.32 -7.24 -16.96
#